data_AF-A0A1Y3WK48-F1
#
_entry.id   AF-A0A1Y3WK48-F1
#
_cell.length_a   1.000
_cell.length_b   1.000
_cell.length_c   1.000
_cell.angle_alpha   90.00
_cell.angle_beta   90.00
_cell.angle_gamma   90.00
#
_symmetry.space_group_name_H-M   'P 1'
#
loop_
_entity.id
_entity.type
_entity.pdbx_description
1 polymer ?
#
loop_
_entity_poly.entity_id
_entity_poly.type
_entity_poly.pdbx_seq_one_letter_code
_entity_poly.pdbx_strand_id
1 'polypeptide(L)' 'MPICKFCGEEFELSDARRRIGRSYGAGIYNEYYPNGDVCESCAVEEISCDYATGAEIKELMGTSWDDD' A
#
# COMPACT_ATOMS: atom_id res chain seq x y z
N MET A 1 -19.95 -9.10 -2.98
CA MET A 1 -18.62 -8.84 -2.39
C MET A 1 -17.58 -9.35 -3.38
N PRO A 2 -16.51 -8.60 -3.69
CA PRO A 2 -15.41 -9.11 -4.51
C PRO A 2 -14.66 -10.24 -3.81
N ILE A 3 -14.00 -11.06 -4.62
CA ILE A 3 -13.09 -12.13 -4.17
C ILE A 3 -11.67 -11.62 -4.36
N CYS A 4 -10.84 -11.75 -3.33
CA CYS A 4 -9.43 -11.35 -3.41
C CYS A 4 -8.68 -12.23 -4.41
N LYS A 5 -8.02 -11.65 -5.40
CA LYS A 5 -7.24 -12.41 -6.41
C LYS A 5 -6.05 -13.17 -5.83
N PHE A 6 -5.57 -12.80 -4.63
CA PHE A 6 -4.41 -13.41 -4.00
C PHE A 6 -4.78 -14.55 -3.06
N CYS A 7 -5.71 -14.33 -2.14
CA CYS A 7 -6.10 -15.35 -1.14
C CYS A 7 -7.40 -16.07 -1.44
N GLY A 8 -8.20 -15.62 -2.42
CA GLY A 8 -9.48 -16.25 -2.78
C GLY A 8 -10.62 -16.01 -1.80
N GLU A 9 -10.41 -15.18 -0.76
CA GLU A 9 -11.43 -14.86 0.23
C GLU A 9 -12.36 -13.73 -0.24
N GLU A 10 -13.63 -13.82 0.15
CA GLU A 10 -14.58 -12.72 -0.02
C GLU A 10 -14.24 -11.57 0.94
N PHE A 11 -14.33 -10.34 0.46
CA PHE A 11 -14.03 -9.17 1.28
C PHE A 11 -14.89 -7.96 0.92
N GLU A 12 -14.91 -6.98 1.82
CA GLU A 12 -15.57 -5.70 1.59
C GLU A 12 -14.58 -4.67 1.04
N LEU A 13 -14.74 -4.32 -0.25
CA LEU A 13 -13.89 -3.34 -0.93
C LEU A 13 -13.87 -1.97 -0.24
N SER A 14 -15.02 -1.52 0.25
CA SER A 14 -15.14 -0.25 0.96
C SER A 14 -14.29 -0.21 2.23
N ASP A 15 -14.23 -1.34 2.95
CA ASP A 15 -13.44 -1.49 4.16
C ASP A 15 -11.95 -1.56 3.85
N ALA A 16 -11.55 -2.33 2.84
CA ALA A 16 -10.16 -2.38 2.38
C ALA A 16 -9.64 -0.99 1.98
N ARG A 17 -10.41 -0.25 1.17
CA ARG A 17 -10.09 1.14 0.79
C ARG A 17 -9.95 2.06 1.99
N ARG A 18 -10.87 1.96 2.95
CA ARG A 18 -10.88 2.81 4.15
C ARG A 18 -9.69 2.54 5.05
N ARG A 19 -9.34 1.27 5.25
CA ARG A 19 -8.24 0.86 6.15
C ARG A 19 -6.88 1.17 5.53
N ILE A 20 -6.65 0.78 4.28
CA ILE A 20 -5.42 1.13 3.55
C ILE A 20 -5.28 2.66 3.43
N GLY A 21 -6.37 3.37 3.14
CA GLY A 21 -6.36 4.83 3.07
C GLY A 21 -6.00 5.51 4.39
N ARG A 22 -6.34 4.91 5.53
CA ARG A 22 -5.94 5.40 6.86
C ARG A 22 -4.48 5.13 7.19
N SER A 23 -3.95 3.98 6.75
CA SER A 23 -2.58 3.57 7.08
C SER A 23 -1.54 4.22 6.16
N TYR A 24 -1.81 4.35 4.87
CA TYR A 24 -0.82 4.75 3.86
C TYR A 24 -1.14 6.06 3.14
N GLY A 25 -2.38 6.57 3.29
CA GLY A 25 -2.83 7.80 2.64
C GLY A 25 -4.03 7.59 1.74
N ALA A 26 -4.88 8.62 1.64
CA ALA A 26 -6.08 8.56 0.82
C ALA A 26 -5.72 8.37 -0.66
N GLY A 27 -6.32 7.37 -1.31
CA GLY A 27 -6.08 7.08 -2.73
C GLY A 27 -5.13 5.91 -2.97
N ILE A 28 -4.22 5.61 -2.04
CA ILE A 28 -3.18 4.57 -2.20
C ILE A 28 -3.75 3.23 -2.62
N TYR A 29 -4.86 2.80 -2.02
CA TYR A 29 -5.50 1.54 -2.40
C TYR A 29 -5.85 1.50 -3.90
N ASN A 30 -6.39 2.58 -4.45
CA ASN A 30 -6.80 2.64 -5.86
C ASN A 30 -5.60 2.77 -6.81
N GLU A 31 -4.48 3.31 -6.35
CA GLU A 31 -3.24 3.38 -7.12
C GLU A 31 -2.65 1.99 -7.33
N TYR A 32 -2.61 1.18 -6.26
CA TYR A 32 -2.14 -0.21 -6.31
C TYR A 32 -3.15 -1.17 -6.97
N TYR A 33 -4.43 -1.01 -6.63
CA TYR A 33 -5.49 -1.94 -7.01
C TYR A 33 -6.68 -1.20 -7.64
N PRO A 34 -6.53 -0.65 -8.86
CA PRO A 34 -7.59 0.13 -9.51
C PRO A 34 -8.87 -0.69 -9.76
N ASN A 35 -8.73 -2.00 -9.92
CA ASN A 35 -9.85 -2.92 -10.10
C ASN A 35 -10.60 -3.25 -8.80
N GLY A 36 -10.03 -2.93 -7.63
CA GLY A 36 -10.63 -3.25 -6.34
C GLY A 36 -10.79 -4.75 -6.09
N ASP A 37 -9.79 -5.54 -6.50
CA ASP A 37 -9.80 -7.00 -6.50
C ASP A 37 -8.90 -7.62 -5.41
N VAL A 38 -8.46 -6.82 -4.43
CA VAL A 38 -7.53 -7.26 -3.37
C VAL A 38 -8.03 -6.90 -1.97
N CYS A 39 -8.05 -7.88 -1.07
CA CYS A 39 -8.43 -7.65 0.33
C CYS A 39 -7.39 -6.81 1.09
N GLU A 40 -7.77 -6.32 2.27
CA GLU A 40 -6.88 -5.52 3.12
C GLU A 40 -5.56 -6.22 3.43
N SER A 41 -5.57 -7.49 3.87
CA SER A 41 -4.36 -8.18 4.32
C SER A 41 -3.31 -8.30 3.21
N CYS A 42 -3.74 -8.74 2.02
CA CYS A 42 -2.87 -8.84 0.86
C CYS A 42 -2.42 -7.47 0.34
N ALA A 43 -3.28 -6.45 0.45
CA ALA A 43 -2.90 -5.08 0.11
C ALA A 43 -1.86 -4.50 1.07
N VAL A 44 -2.02 -4.72 2.39
CA VAL A 44 -1.07 -4.28 3.41
C VAL A 44 0.30 -4.90 3.17
N GLU A 45 0.37 -6.20 2.88
CA GLU A 45 1.64 -6.90 2.69
C GLU A 45 2.48 -6.25 1.57
N GLU A 46 1.90 -6.11 0.39
CA GLU A 46 2.55 -5.48 -0.78
C GLU A 46 2.87 -4.00 -0.54
N ILE A 47 1.89 -3.21 -0.09
CA ILE A 47 2.07 -1.76 0.11
C ILE A 47 3.09 -1.51 1.22
N SER A 48 3.12 -2.34 2.28
CA SER A 48 4.09 -2.21 3.36
C SER A 48 5.52 -2.53 2.90
N CYS A 49 5.71 -3.52 2.02
CA CYS A 49 7.00 -3.82 1.44
C CYS A 49 7.53 -2.63 0.61
N ASP A 50 6.69 -2.04 -0.23
CA ASP A 50 7.07 -0.85 -1.01
C ASP A 50 7.32 0.37 -0.12
N TYR A 51 6.47 0.59 0.88
CA TYR A 51 6.60 1.73 1.80
C TYR A 51 7.83 1.60 2.71
N ALA A 52 8.14 0.40 3.18
CA ALA A 52 9.36 0.12 3.93
C ALA A 52 10.59 0.35 3.05
N THR A 53 10.57 -0.13 1.80
CA THR A 53 11.64 0.13 0.83
C THR A 53 11.82 1.63 0.58
N GLY A 54 10.73 2.39 0.46
CA GLY A 54 10.77 3.85 0.32
C GLY A 54 11.32 4.58 1.56
N ALA A 55 11.03 4.08 2.77
CA ALA A 55 11.57 4.61 4.02
C ALA A 55 13.08 4.33 4.15
N GLU A 56 13.52 3.12 3.82
CA GLU A 56 14.94 2.76 3.82
C GLU A 56 15.72 3.56 2.76
N ILE A 57 15.13 3.80 1.57
CA ILE A 57 15.72 4.69 0.55
C ILE A 57 15.80 6.13 1.07
N LYS A 58 14.80 6.63 1.79
CA LYS A 58 14.82 7.99 2.35
C LYS A 58 15.90 8.18 3.42
N GLU A 59 16.16 7.15 4.23
CA GLU A 59 17.27 7.16 5.19
C GLU A 59 18.64 7.10 4.49
N LEU A 60 18.76 6.35 3.38
CA LEU A 60 19.97 6.33 2.54
C LEU A 60 20.18 7.62 1.73
N MET A 61 19.12 8.42 1.52
CA MET A 61 19.19 9.75 0.90
C MET A 61 19.43 10.88 1.92
N GLY A 62 19.83 10.54 3.14
CA GLY A 62 20.26 11.49 4.17
C GLY A 62 21.73 11.91 4.03
N THR A 63 21.92 13.18 3.65
CA THR A 63 23.09 14.07 3.89
C THR A 63 24.43 13.76 3.21
N SER A 64 24.50 13.82 1.88
CA SER A 64 25.74 14.28 1.22
C SER A 64 25.45 14.86 -0.16
N TRP A 65 24.89 16.07 -0.16
CA TRP A 65 25.09 17.05 -1.22
C TRP A 65 25.29 18.40 -0.53
N ASP A 66 26.27 18.46 0.38
CA ASP A 66 26.87 19.74 0.74
C ASP A 66 27.84 20.07 -0.40
N ASP A 67 27.34 20.88 -1.33
CA ASP A 67 28.09 21.54 -2.39
C ASP A 67 28.31 22.99 -1.92
N ASP A 68 29.34 23.21 -1.09
CA ASP A 68 30.20 24.42 -1.00
C ASP A 68 31.35 24.21 0.02
#